data_AF-A0A520XUR2-F1
#
_entry.id   AF-A0A520XUR2-F1
#
_cell.length_a   1.000
_cell.length_b   1.000
_cell.length_c   1.000
_cell.angle_alpha   90.00
_cell.angle_beta   90.00
_cell.angle_gamma   90.00
#
_symmetry.space_group_name_H-M   'P 1'
#
loop_
_entity.id
_entity.type
_entity.pdbx_description
1 polymer ?
#
loop_
_entity_poly.entity_id
_entity_poly.type
_entity_poly.pdbx_seq_one_letter_code
_entity_poly.pdbx_strand_id
1 'polypeptide(L)'
;MRLTTQTLFCSALLLALSSGLVACGSDDQLSLNEYMDRIDSAATVAGERGEELVADAVGIGDVTPVQLQSFLARSLADLRIPLQETVDELTPPDQLADLHERLWGWHAELIAVETTLASRVGDTEDTDAGWTALSDSPEMEAYRATLAEGKELCDGFQAELDAITAVGGFADVPWMPGELGGVVETALGCQWFPDRPADIYRYP
;
A
#
# COMPACT_ATOMS: atom_id res chain seq x y z
N MET A 1 58.65 -21.93 21.30
CA MET A 1 57.36 -22.66 21.24
C MET A 1 56.46 -21.89 20.28
N ARG A 2 56.09 -22.51 19.15
CA ARG A 2 55.16 -22.10 18.06
C ARG A 2 55.40 -20.78 17.28
N LEU A 3 55.69 -21.00 15.99
CA LEU A 3 55.65 -20.11 14.82
C LEU A 3 54.19 -19.89 14.31
N THR A 4 54.09 -19.11 13.21
CA THR A 4 53.04 -19.02 12.14
C THR A 4 51.92 -18.00 12.33
N THR A 5 51.45 -17.17 11.36
CA THR A 5 51.78 -16.86 9.94
C THR A 5 50.90 -15.64 9.55
N GLN A 6 51.50 -14.51 9.15
CA GLN A 6 51.37 -13.85 7.82
C GLN A 6 49.94 -13.47 7.37
N THR A 7 49.55 -12.18 7.34
CA THR A 7 49.72 -11.26 6.18
C THR A 7 49.72 -11.98 4.84
N LEU A 8 48.54 -12.13 4.22
CA LEU A 8 48.28 -12.32 2.78
C LEU A 8 46.78 -12.61 2.63
N PHE A 9 45.91 -11.60 2.49
CA PHE A 9 44.57 -11.79 1.87
C PHE A 9 43.87 -10.44 1.55
N CYS A 10 44.65 -9.39 1.24
CA CYS A 10 44.13 -8.07 0.88
C CYS A 10 44.02 -7.85 -0.65
N SER A 11 44.08 -8.91 -1.47
CA SER A 11 44.11 -8.75 -2.94
C SER A 11 43.39 -9.86 -3.73
N ALA A 12 42.48 -10.62 -3.11
CA ALA A 12 41.76 -11.71 -3.78
C ALA A 12 40.22 -11.61 -3.73
N LEU A 13 39.63 -10.53 -3.20
CA LEU A 13 38.17 -10.38 -3.14
C LEU A 13 37.57 -9.52 -4.27
N LEU A 14 38.41 -9.01 -5.19
CA LEU A 14 38.00 -8.14 -6.30
C LEU A 14 37.83 -8.88 -7.64
N LEU A 15 37.95 -10.22 -7.68
CA LEU A 15 37.89 -11.02 -8.91
C LEU A 15 36.96 -12.26 -8.80
N ALA A 16 36.04 -12.27 -7.83
CA ALA A 16 35.06 -13.35 -7.64
C ALA A 16 33.59 -12.89 -7.77
N LEU A 17 33.34 -11.68 -8.29
CA LEU A 17 31.99 -11.11 -8.49
C LEU A 17 31.61 -11.01 -9.98
N SER A 18 32.31 -11.72 -10.87
CA SER A 18 32.08 -11.68 -12.32
C SER A 18 31.82 -13.06 -12.92
N SER A 19 31.31 -14.02 -12.13
CA SER A 19 31.00 -15.35 -12.64
C SER A 19 29.72 -15.92 -12.02
N GLY A 20 28.62 -15.77 -12.75
CA GLY A 20 27.48 -16.67 -12.66
C GLY A 20 26.33 -16.24 -11.76
N LEU A 21 25.73 -15.08 -11.99
CA LEU A 21 24.28 -14.99 -11.86
C LEU A 21 23.69 -15.74 -13.05
N VAL A 22 23.45 -17.04 -12.85
CA VAL A 22 22.43 -17.73 -13.63
C VAL A 22 21.14 -17.05 -13.20
N ALA A 23 20.73 -16.04 -13.98
CA ALA A 23 19.39 -15.52 -13.94
C ALA A 23 18.47 -16.69 -14.30
N CYS A 24 17.93 -17.37 -13.29
CA CYS A 24 16.65 -18.04 -13.43
C CYS A 24 15.58 -16.94 -13.52
N GLY A 25 15.66 -16.09 -14.56
CA GLY A 25 14.57 -15.21 -14.91
C GLY A 25 13.45 -16.13 -15.39
N SER A 26 12.41 -16.29 -14.59
CA SER A 26 11.14 -16.77 -15.09
C SER A 26 10.74 -15.87 -16.25
N ASP A 27 10.44 -16.44 -17.42
CA ASP A 27 10.08 -15.72 -18.65
C ASP A 27 8.83 -14.81 -18.50
N ASP A 28 8.19 -14.78 -17.33
CA ASP A 28 6.99 -14.02 -16.99
C ASP A 28 7.24 -12.74 -16.15
N GLN A 29 8.49 -12.42 -15.78
CA GLN A 29 8.78 -11.19 -15.02
C GLN A 29 8.68 -9.96 -15.93
N LEU A 30 7.88 -8.97 -15.52
CA LEU A 30 7.76 -7.71 -16.25
C LEU A 30 9.07 -6.92 -16.14
N SER A 31 9.40 -6.16 -17.19
CA SER A 31 10.42 -5.12 -17.04
C SER A 31 9.93 -4.05 -16.04
N LEU A 32 10.87 -3.29 -15.45
CA LEU A 32 10.51 -2.21 -14.53
C LEU A 32 9.49 -1.25 -15.16
N ASN A 33 9.71 -0.84 -16.40
CA ASN A 33 8.82 0.11 -17.08
C ASN A 33 7.43 -0.50 -17.32
N GLU A 34 7.36 -1.75 -17.79
CA GLU A 34 6.06 -2.40 -18.00
C GLU A 34 5.29 -2.63 -16.69
N TYR A 35 6.00 -2.95 -15.60
CA TYR A 35 5.40 -3.05 -14.29
C TYR A 35 4.86 -1.69 -13.83
N MET A 36 5.66 -0.63 -13.93
CA MET A 36 5.24 0.72 -13.52
C MET A 36 4.09 1.25 -14.37
N ASP A 37 4.10 1.05 -15.68
CA ASP A 37 3.01 1.46 -16.57
C ASP A 37 1.68 0.78 -16.20
N ARG A 38 1.72 -0.50 -15.79
CA ARG A 38 0.52 -1.22 -15.35
C ARG A 38 0.02 -0.74 -14.00
N ILE A 39 0.91 -0.51 -13.04
CA ILE A 39 0.56 0.06 -11.73
C ILE A 39 -0.03 1.47 -11.90
N ASP A 40 0.58 2.32 -12.72
CA ASP A 40 0.11 3.68 -12.98
C ASP A 40 -1.28 3.70 -13.61
N SER A 41 -1.51 2.84 -14.60
CA SER A 41 -2.83 2.66 -15.22
C SER A 41 -3.88 2.21 -14.19
N ALA A 42 -3.54 1.23 -13.34
CA ALA A 42 -4.43 0.74 -12.29
C ALA A 42 -4.72 1.83 -11.24
N ALA A 43 -3.69 2.55 -10.81
CA ALA A 43 -3.79 3.67 -9.87
C ALA A 43 -4.62 4.83 -10.40
N THR A 44 -4.49 5.15 -11.70
CA THR A 44 -5.31 6.19 -12.35
C THR A 44 -6.79 5.82 -12.31
N VAL A 45 -7.14 4.60 -12.71
CA VAL A 45 -8.53 4.12 -12.66
C VAL A 45 -9.06 4.09 -11.23
N ALA A 46 -8.23 3.63 -10.29
CA ALA A 46 -8.57 3.63 -8.86
C ALA A 46 -8.78 5.06 -8.32
N GLY A 47 -7.93 6.01 -8.71
CA GLY A 47 -8.04 7.42 -8.33
C GLY A 47 -9.34 8.06 -8.82
N GLU A 48 -9.66 7.90 -10.11
CA GLU A 48 -10.92 8.42 -10.69
C GLU A 48 -12.16 7.87 -9.97
N ARG A 49 -12.18 6.56 -9.69
CA ARG A 49 -13.29 5.93 -8.94
C ARG A 49 -13.32 6.37 -7.48
N GLY A 50 -12.16 6.53 -6.86
CA GLY A 50 -12.03 7.05 -5.50
C GLY A 50 -12.59 8.45 -5.36
N GLU A 51 -12.29 9.34 -6.31
CA GLU A 51 -12.84 10.70 -6.35
C GLU A 51 -14.37 10.70 -6.49
N GLU A 52 -14.93 9.82 -7.33
CA GLU A 52 -16.38 9.65 -7.45
C GLU A 52 -17.01 9.18 -6.13
N LEU A 53 -16.41 8.17 -5.49
CA LEU A 53 -16.87 7.67 -4.19
C LEU A 53 -16.83 8.73 -3.09
N VAL A 54 -15.75 9.53 -3.06
CA VAL A 54 -15.61 10.63 -2.09
C VAL A 54 -16.58 11.75 -2.39
N ALA A 55 -16.79 12.12 -3.65
CA ALA A 55 -17.77 13.15 -4.03
C ALA A 55 -19.19 12.76 -3.58
N ASP A 56 -19.55 11.49 -3.72
CA ASP A 56 -20.82 10.94 -3.23
C ASP A 56 -20.90 10.95 -1.69
N ALA A 57 -19.77 10.77 -1.00
CA ALA A 57 -19.70 10.74 0.46
C ALA A 57 -19.66 12.14 1.12
N VAL A 58 -19.01 13.14 0.53
CA VAL A 58 -18.85 14.50 1.07
C VAL A 58 -20.18 15.26 1.17
N GLY A 59 -21.21 14.83 0.43
CA GLY A 59 -22.58 15.33 0.56
C GLY A 59 -23.36 14.76 1.75
N ILE A 60 -22.79 13.79 2.46
CA ILE A 60 -23.42 13.10 3.59
C ILE A 60 -22.97 13.80 4.87
N GLY A 61 -23.92 14.31 5.66
CA GLY A 61 -23.65 14.93 6.97
C GLY A 61 -23.20 13.90 8.01
N ASP A 62 -23.99 13.72 9.07
CA ASP A 62 -23.76 12.62 10.03
C ASP A 62 -23.96 11.28 9.30
N VAL A 63 -22.89 10.50 9.16
CA VAL A 63 -22.92 9.19 8.52
C VAL A 63 -23.79 8.26 9.35
N THR A 64 -24.81 7.63 8.75
CA THR A 64 -25.62 6.55 9.34
C THR A 64 -25.03 5.16 9.00
N PRO A 65 -25.38 4.06 9.72
CA PRO A 65 -24.81 2.75 9.44
C PRO A 65 -25.18 2.30 8.03
N VAL A 66 -26.38 2.64 7.55
CA VAL A 66 -26.81 2.37 6.17
C VAL A 66 -25.92 3.08 5.15
N GLN A 67 -25.53 4.32 5.43
CA GLN A 67 -24.63 5.09 4.56
C GLN A 67 -23.21 4.52 4.60
N LEU A 68 -22.71 4.17 5.78
CA LEU A 68 -21.41 3.50 5.93
C LEU A 68 -21.38 2.15 5.21
N GLN A 69 -22.44 1.35 5.33
CA GLN A 69 -22.57 0.07 4.64
C GLN A 69 -22.54 0.27 3.12
N SER A 70 -23.29 1.24 2.62
CA SER A 70 -23.35 1.56 1.19
C SER A 70 -21.99 2.03 0.68
N PHE A 71 -21.29 2.86 1.46
CA PHE A 71 -19.95 3.33 1.13
C PHE A 71 -18.95 2.16 1.08
N LEU A 72 -18.89 1.32 2.12
CA LEU A 72 -17.98 0.17 2.17
C LEU A 72 -18.25 -0.82 1.04
N ALA A 73 -19.52 -1.12 0.77
CA ALA A 73 -19.90 -2.03 -0.32
C ALA A 73 -19.44 -1.52 -1.68
N ARG A 74 -19.62 -0.23 -1.97
CA ARG A 74 -19.16 0.39 -3.22
C ARG A 74 -17.64 0.50 -3.28
N SER A 75 -16.99 0.91 -2.19
CA SER A 75 -15.52 0.97 -2.12
C SER A 75 -14.88 -0.40 -2.39
N LEU A 76 -15.43 -1.47 -1.81
CA LEU A 76 -14.95 -2.83 -2.06
C LEU A 76 -15.16 -3.25 -3.52
N ALA A 77 -16.38 -3.10 -4.03
CA ALA A 77 -16.76 -3.62 -5.35
C ALA A 77 -16.17 -2.82 -6.52
N ASP A 78 -16.13 -1.50 -6.40
CA ASP A 78 -15.77 -0.62 -7.52
C ASP A 78 -14.30 -0.21 -7.49
N LEU A 79 -13.66 -0.22 -6.31
CA LEU A 79 -12.29 0.29 -6.14
C LEU A 79 -11.31 -0.80 -5.67
N ARG A 80 -11.51 -1.34 -4.46
CA ARG A 80 -10.49 -2.14 -3.78
C ARG A 80 -10.27 -3.50 -4.43
N ILE A 81 -11.33 -4.30 -4.61
CA ILE A 81 -11.20 -5.64 -5.17
C ILE A 81 -10.66 -5.60 -6.60
N PRO A 82 -11.18 -4.76 -7.53
CA PRO A 82 -10.64 -4.67 -8.88
C PRO A 82 -9.17 -4.24 -8.94
N LEU A 83 -8.75 -3.32 -8.05
CA LEU A 83 -7.34 -2.93 -7.94
C LEU A 83 -6.49 -4.12 -7.48
N GLN A 84 -6.94 -4.86 -6.46
CA GLN A 84 -6.23 -6.05 -5.96
C GLN A 84 -6.11 -7.13 -7.04
N GLU A 85 -7.18 -7.43 -7.76
CA GLU A 85 -7.16 -8.40 -8.86
C GLU A 85 -6.16 -7.99 -9.95
N THR A 86 -6.07 -6.69 -10.26
CA THR A 86 -5.10 -6.18 -11.24
C THR A 86 -3.66 -6.39 -10.78
N VAL A 87 -3.36 -6.18 -9.50
CA VAL A 87 -1.99 -6.31 -8.96
C VAL A 87 -1.59 -7.76 -8.71
N ASP A 88 -2.53 -8.64 -8.36
CA ASP A 88 -2.29 -10.07 -8.17
C ASP A 88 -1.87 -10.77 -9.48
N GLU A 89 -2.24 -10.20 -10.64
CA GLU A 89 -1.81 -10.66 -11.96
C GLU A 89 -0.39 -10.21 -12.33
N LEU A 90 0.23 -9.32 -11.54
CA LEU A 90 1.55 -8.79 -11.82
C LEU A 90 2.61 -9.60 -11.11
N THR A 91 3.69 -9.91 -11.84
CA THR A 91 4.94 -10.35 -11.22
C THR A 91 5.88 -9.15 -11.14
N PRO A 92 6.19 -8.63 -9.94
CA PRO A 92 7.10 -7.49 -9.81
C PRO A 92 8.52 -7.89 -10.23
N PRO A 93 9.32 -6.94 -10.76
CA PRO A 93 10.75 -7.13 -10.90
C PRO A 93 11.39 -7.39 -9.53
N ASP A 94 12.46 -8.19 -9.46
CA ASP A 94 13.14 -8.56 -8.20
C ASP A 94 13.42 -7.37 -7.27
N GLN A 95 13.83 -6.23 -7.85
CA GLN A 95 14.15 -5.01 -7.10
C GLN A 95 12.95 -4.33 -6.42
N LEU A 96 11.72 -4.68 -6.81
CA LEU A 96 10.46 -4.16 -6.25
C LEU A 96 9.65 -5.24 -5.51
N ALA A 97 10.12 -6.50 -5.46
CA ALA A 97 9.35 -7.61 -4.91
C ALA A 97 8.93 -7.36 -3.46
N ASP A 98 9.86 -6.95 -2.60
CA ASP A 98 9.57 -6.67 -1.18
C ASP A 98 8.60 -5.50 -1.01
N LEU A 99 8.73 -4.46 -1.85
CA LEU A 99 7.83 -3.31 -1.85
C LEU A 99 6.41 -3.71 -2.28
N HIS A 100 6.32 -4.45 -3.38
CA HIS A 100 5.08 -4.98 -3.91
C HIS A 100 4.38 -5.84 -2.86
N GLU A 101 5.08 -6.80 -2.25
CA GLU A 101 4.52 -7.68 -1.21
C GLU A 101 4.02 -6.87 -0.01
N ARG A 102 4.81 -5.90 0.48
CA ARG A 102 4.43 -5.08 1.63
C ARG A 102 3.19 -4.23 1.36
N LEU A 103 3.16 -3.53 0.22
CA LEU A 103 2.06 -2.63 -0.13
C LEU A 103 0.77 -3.39 -0.44
N TRP A 104 0.86 -4.38 -1.34
CA TRP A 104 -0.33 -5.10 -1.80
C TRP A 104 -0.78 -6.17 -0.79
N GLY A 105 0.12 -6.67 0.05
CA GLY A 105 -0.25 -7.47 1.22
C GLY A 105 -1.09 -6.67 2.22
N TRP A 106 -0.69 -5.43 2.53
CA TRP A 106 -1.50 -4.54 3.36
C TRP A 106 -2.86 -4.23 2.70
N HIS A 107 -2.88 -3.98 1.39
CA HIS A 107 -4.14 -3.69 0.68
C HIS A 107 -5.10 -4.88 0.70
N ALA A 108 -4.59 -6.11 0.54
CA ALA A 108 -5.38 -7.33 0.68
C ALA A 108 -5.94 -7.50 2.11
N GLU A 109 -5.16 -7.17 3.13
CA GLU A 109 -5.63 -7.16 4.52
C GLU A 109 -6.72 -6.12 4.74
N LEU A 110 -6.57 -4.91 4.19
CA LEU A 110 -7.61 -3.88 4.24
C LEU A 110 -8.92 -4.37 3.62
N ILE A 111 -8.89 -5.03 2.47
CA ILE A 111 -10.08 -5.62 1.83
C ILE A 111 -10.76 -6.61 2.77
N ALA A 112 -9.99 -7.49 3.42
CA ALA A 112 -10.53 -8.50 4.33
C ALA A 112 -11.22 -7.85 5.54
N VAL A 113 -10.60 -6.83 6.11
CA VAL A 113 -11.12 -6.09 7.27
C VAL A 113 -12.34 -5.26 6.89
N GLU A 114 -12.32 -4.54 5.76
CA GLU A 114 -13.46 -3.79 5.24
C GLU A 114 -14.65 -4.70 4.91
N THR A 115 -14.41 -5.89 4.37
CA THR A 115 -15.46 -6.89 4.11
C THR A 115 -16.14 -7.34 5.40
N THR A 116 -15.33 -7.61 6.44
CA THR A 116 -15.83 -8.02 7.75
C THR A 116 -16.62 -6.89 8.41
N LEU A 117 -16.09 -5.66 8.35
CA LEU A 117 -16.76 -4.47 8.86
C LEU A 117 -18.08 -4.22 8.11
N ALA A 118 -18.12 -4.32 6.78
CA ALA A 118 -19.32 -4.11 5.99
C ALA A 118 -20.46 -5.07 6.40
N SER A 119 -20.13 -6.32 6.71
CA SER A 119 -21.10 -7.28 7.26
C SER A 119 -21.61 -6.81 8.62
N ARG A 120 -20.71 -6.41 9.52
CA ARG A 120 -21.06 -5.95 10.87
C ARG A 120 -21.95 -4.69 10.84
N VAL A 121 -21.66 -3.75 9.94
CA VAL A 121 -22.46 -2.54 9.74
C VAL A 121 -23.86 -2.91 9.24
N GLY A 122 -23.97 -3.91 8.35
CA GLY A 122 -25.27 -4.39 7.85
C GLY A 122 -26.19 -4.99 8.92
N ASP A 123 -25.61 -5.52 10.00
CA ASP A 123 -26.35 -6.05 11.15
C ASP A 123 -26.59 -5.00 12.24
N THR A 124 -26.12 -3.76 12.05
CA THR A 124 -26.19 -2.70 13.06
C THR A 124 -27.50 -1.92 12.95
N GLU A 125 -28.22 -1.79 14.05
CA GLU A 125 -29.39 -0.92 14.13
C GLU A 125 -28.99 0.56 14.07
N ASP A 126 -29.72 1.37 13.30
CA ASP A 126 -29.52 2.83 13.20
C ASP A 126 -30.08 3.55 14.44
N THR A 127 -29.37 3.37 15.55
CA THR A 127 -29.65 3.97 16.87
C THR A 127 -28.34 4.33 17.56
N ASP A 128 -28.36 5.24 18.53
CA ASP A 128 -27.17 5.63 19.31
C ASP A 128 -26.49 4.41 19.97
N ALA A 129 -27.28 3.47 20.49
CA ALA A 129 -26.78 2.25 21.10
C ALA A 129 -26.15 1.29 20.07
N GLY A 130 -26.76 1.17 18.88
CA GLY A 130 -26.21 0.39 17.77
C GLY A 130 -24.89 0.98 17.29
N TRP A 131 -24.82 2.30 17.14
CA TRP A 131 -23.61 3.02 16.78
C TRP A 131 -22.49 2.86 17.80
N THR A 132 -22.79 3.00 19.09
CA THR A 132 -21.82 2.78 20.16
C THR A 132 -21.28 1.34 20.07
N ALA A 133 -22.17 0.35 19.92
CA ALA A 133 -21.80 -1.05 19.82
C ALA A 133 -21.01 -1.41 18.55
N LEU A 134 -21.24 -0.70 17.43
CA LEU A 134 -20.43 -0.81 16.21
C LEU A 134 -19.06 -0.14 16.41
N SER A 135 -19.03 1.04 16.99
CA SER A 135 -17.80 1.81 17.20
C SER A 135 -16.81 1.10 18.13
N ASP A 136 -17.33 0.41 19.15
CA ASP A 136 -16.56 -0.38 20.12
C ASP A 136 -16.32 -1.84 19.68
N SER A 137 -16.74 -2.19 18.47
CA SER A 137 -16.61 -3.57 17.96
C SER A 137 -15.17 -3.92 17.60
N PRO A 138 -14.78 -5.21 17.71
CA PRO A 138 -13.46 -5.65 17.26
C PRO A 138 -13.25 -5.45 15.76
N GLU A 139 -14.30 -5.50 14.94
CA GLU A 139 -14.23 -5.23 13.50
C GLU A 139 -13.83 -3.77 13.21
N MET A 140 -14.41 -2.82 13.95
CA MET A 140 -14.05 -1.41 13.82
C MET A 140 -12.66 -1.11 14.39
N GLU A 141 -12.26 -1.78 15.47
CA GLU A 141 -10.89 -1.69 16.00
C GLU A 141 -9.87 -2.19 14.97
N ALA A 142 -10.11 -3.36 14.37
CA ALA A 142 -9.26 -3.91 13.32
C ALA A 142 -9.17 -2.94 12.13
N TYR A 143 -10.30 -2.38 11.68
CA TYR A 143 -10.31 -1.41 10.58
C TYR A 143 -9.44 -0.20 10.86
N ARG A 144 -9.58 0.41 12.04
CA ARG A 144 -8.77 1.56 12.46
C ARG A 144 -7.28 1.19 12.58
N ALA A 145 -6.96 -0.01 13.05
CA ALA A 145 -5.59 -0.50 13.15
C ALA A 145 -4.97 -0.67 11.76
N THR A 146 -5.65 -1.33 10.82
CA THR A 146 -5.17 -1.49 9.44
C THR A 146 -5.01 -0.15 8.73
N LEU A 147 -5.89 0.84 8.98
CA LEU A 147 -5.70 2.20 8.46
C LEU A 147 -4.49 2.91 9.09
N ALA A 148 -4.21 2.69 10.38
CA ALA A 148 -3.04 3.26 11.04
C ALA A 148 -1.74 2.66 10.50
N GLU A 149 -1.71 1.35 10.27
CA GLU A 149 -0.58 0.67 9.63
C GLU A 149 -0.37 1.19 8.20
N GLY A 150 -1.43 1.32 7.40
CA GLY A 150 -1.34 1.88 6.07
C GLY A 150 -0.82 3.32 6.05
N LYS A 151 -1.23 4.14 7.03
CA LYS A 151 -0.68 5.48 7.20
C LYS A 151 0.81 5.45 7.53
N GLU A 152 1.27 4.55 8.40
CA GLU A 152 2.69 4.39 8.71
C GLU A 152 3.50 3.95 7.49
N LEU A 153 2.96 3.02 6.68
CA LEU A 153 3.56 2.63 5.40
C LEU A 153 3.74 3.86 4.50
N CYS A 154 2.68 4.64 4.33
CA CYS A 154 2.66 5.86 3.54
C CYS A 154 3.66 6.91 4.02
N ASP A 155 3.65 7.23 5.30
CA ASP A 155 4.56 8.21 5.90
C ASP A 155 6.04 7.75 5.75
N GLY A 156 6.29 6.44 5.88
CA GLY A 156 7.60 5.84 5.64
C GLY A 156 8.09 6.00 4.21
N PHE A 157 7.23 5.71 3.22
CA PHE A 157 7.56 5.91 1.80
C PHE A 157 7.80 7.37 1.46
N GLN A 158 6.96 8.28 1.96
CA GLN A 158 7.13 9.70 1.72
C GLN A 158 8.46 10.20 2.30
N ALA A 159 8.85 9.74 3.49
CA ALA A 159 10.12 10.12 4.10
C ALA A 159 11.33 9.63 3.27
N GLU A 160 11.26 8.44 2.68
CA GLU A 160 12.29 7.94 1.77
C GLU A 160 12.38 8.77 0.48
N LEU A 161 11.23 9.12 -0.12
CA LEU A 161 11.15 10.00 -1.29
C LEU A 161 11.71 11.40 -1.02
N ASP A 162 11.35 11.99 0.12
CA ASP A 162 11.82 13.31 0.54
C ASP A 162 13.34 13.31 0.77
N ALA A 163 13.88 12.25 1.37
CA ALA A 163 15.31 12.10 1.59
C ALA A 163 16.11 12.02 0.28
N ILE A 164 15.58 11.31 -0.73
CA ILE A 164 16.16 11.23 -2.08
C ILE A 164 16.12 12.61 -2.76
N THR A 165 15.01 13.32 -2.64
CA THR A 165 14.82 14.63 -3.25
C THR A 165 15.77 15.67 -2.63
N ALA A 166 15.97 15.61 -1.31
CA ALA A 166 16.83 16.53 -0.57
C ALA A 166 18.32 16.44 -0.96
N VAL A 167 18.79 15.31 -1.49
CA VAL A 167 20.20 15.11 -1.88
C VAL A 167 20.50 15.42 -3.35
N GLY A 168 19.56 15.99 -4.10
CA GLY A 168 19.82 16.52 -5.44
C GLY A 168 19.42 15.61 -6.62
N GLY A 169 18.53 14.65 -6.39
CA GLY A 169 17.68 14.10 -7.44
C GLY A 169 17.78 12.59 -7.66
N PHE A 170 16.71 12.05 -8.21
CA PHE A 170 16.51 10.66 -8.67
C PHE A 170 17.54 10.13 -9.68
N ALA A 171 18.55 10.92 -10.04
CA ALA A 171 19.60 10.54 -10.99
C ALA A 171 20.44 9.33 -10.50
N ASP A 172 20.52 9.14 -9.18
CA ASP A 172 21.35 8.11 -8.53
C ASP A 172 20.53 7.03 -7.81
N VAL A 173 19.19 7.02 -7.90
CA VAL A 173 18.36 5.95 -7.32
C VAL A 173 18.05 4.94 -8.41
N PRO A 174 18.74 3.78 -8.46
CA PRO A 174 18.75 2.92 -9.64
C PRO A 174 17.39 2.34 -10.02
N TRP A 175 16.43 2.33 -9.08
CA TRP A 175 15.11 1.76 -9.24
C TRP A 175 13.99 2.81 -9.46
N MET A 176 14.29 4.12 -9.36
CA MET A 176 13.27 5.17 -9.44
C MET A 176 13.69 6.34 -10.35
N PRO A 177 13.48 6.27 -11.67
CA PRO A 177 13.53 7.45 -12.54
C PRO A 177 12.59 8.56 -12.04
N GLY A 178 12.98 9.83 -12.21
CA GLY A 178 12.29 10.98 -11.60
C GLY A 178 10.83 11.19 -12.00
N GLU A 179 10.36 10.53 -13.06
CA GLU A 179 8.95 10.49 -13.46
C GLU A 179 8.09 9.57 -12.56
N LEU A 180 8.72 8.63 -11.84
CA LEU A 180 8.04 7.68 -10.95
C LEU A 180 7.68 8.25 -9.57
N GLY A 181 8.27 9.36 -9.14
CA GLY A 181 7.92 9.99 -7.86
C GLY A 181 6.44 10.36 -7.78
N GLY A 182 5.89 10.90 -8.88
CA GLY A 182 4.46 11.23 -8.98
C GLY A 182 3.56 10.01 -9.08
N VAL A 183 4.04 8.91 -9.68
CA VAL A 183 3.32 7.63 -9.74
C VAL A 183 3.27 6.98 -8.36
N VAL A 184 4.35 7.01 -7.59
CA VAL A 184 4.37 6.48 -6.22
C VAL A 184 3.48 7.31 -5.29
N GLU A 185 3.51 8.63 -5.40
CA GLU A 185 2.63 9.52 -4.62
C GLU A 185 1.14 9.30 -4.97
N THR A 186 0.84 9.12 -6.26
CA THR A 186 -0.53 8.86 -6.75
C THR A 186 -1.00 7.43 -6.45
N ALA A 187 -0.14 6.43 -6.61
CA ALA A 187 -0.46 5.01 -6.41
C ALA A 187 -0.56 4.63 -4.93
N LEU A 188 0.25 5.25 -4.06
CA LEU A 188 0.10 5.07 -2.62
C LEU A 188 -1.11 5.84 -2.08
N GLY A 189 -1.49 6.95 -2.74
CA GLY A 189 -2.68 7.70 -2.39
C GLY A 189 -2.65 8.19 -0.94
N CYS A 190 -1.48 8.57 -0.44
CA CYS A 190 -1.28 8.86 0.98
C CYS A 190 -2.15 10.02 1.49
N GLN A 191 -2.56 10.92 0.60
CA GLN A 191 -3.53 11.97 0.90
C GLN A 191 -4.93 11.47 1.29
N TRP A 192 -5.25 10.21 0.98
CA TRP A 192 -6.55 9.60 1.27
C TRP A 192 -6.61 8.97 2.65
N PHE A 193 -5.48 8.85 3.36
CA PHE A 193 -5.49 8.39 4.73
C PHE A 193 -6.00 9.49 5.68
N PRO A 194 -6.86 9.15 6.63
CA PRO A 194 -7.28 10.11 7.64
C PRO A 194 -6.11 10.49 8.54
N ASP A 195 -6.03 11.77 8.93
CA ASP A 195 -5.00 12.28 9.85
C ASP A 195 -4.94 11.52 11.18
N ARG A 196 -6.10 11.02 11.63
CA ARG A 196 -6.27 10.30 12.89
C ARG A 196 -7.06 9.00 12.66
N PRO A 197 -6.43 7.95 12.10
CA PRO A 197 -7.11 6.69 11.78
C PRO A 197 -7.83 6.06 12.98
N ALA A 198 -7.24 6.19 14.17
CA ALA A 198 -7.80 5.67 15.42
C ALA A 198 -9.13 6.33 15.86
N ASP A 199 -9.48 7.50 15.31
CA ASP A 199 -10.68 8.25 15.68
C ASP A 199 -11.80 8.13 14.64
N ILE A 200 -11.56 7.43 13.52
CA ILE A 200 -12.56 7.24 12.45
C ILE A 200 -13.79 6.50 12.98
N TYR A 201 -14.98 7.05 12.70
CA TYR A 201 -16.27 6.55 13.17
C TYR A 201 -16.36 6.34 14.69
N ARG A 202 -15.57 7.06 15.48
CA ARG A 202 -15.80 7.11 16.93
C ARG A 202 -17.11 7.81 17.22
N TYR A 203 -17.99 7.11 17.91
CA TYR A 203 -19.24 7.69 18.38
C TYR A 203 -18.97 8.46 19.69
N PRO A 204 -19.51 9.69 19.85
CA PRO A 204 -19.26 10.53 21.03
C PRO A 204 -19.87 9.99 22.33
#